data_AF-A0A970JMI1-F1
#
_entry.id   AF-A0A970JMI1-F1
#
_cell.length_a   1.000
_cell.length_b   1.000
_cell.length_c   1.000
_cell.angle_alpha   90.00
_cell.angle_beta   90.00
_cell.angle_gamma   90.00
#
_symmetry.space_group_name_H-M   'P 1'
#
loop_
_entity.id
_entity.type
_entity.pdbx_description
1 polymer ?
#
loop_
_entity_poly.entity_id
_entity_poly.type
_entity_poly.pdbx_seq_one_letter_code
_entity_poly.pdbx_strand_id
1 'polypeptide(L)'
;MLYMLAADVPCGENLTIPGAIVEIIRVIIFLIQVAVPILLIVYGMWDLGKAVMSQKEDEIKKGQQTFIKRLAAAILVFFVVTITKFVISFIGDITGDIEGGFWDCAQNIISNRAS
;
A
#
# COMPACT_ATOMS: atom_id res chain seq x y z
N MET A 1 21.86 24.82 12.03
CA MET A 1 22.85 23.81 11.56
C MET A 1 22.25 22.42 11.31
N LEU A 2 20.97 22.15 11.61
CA LEU A 2 20.38 20.83 11.34
C LEU A 2 19.18 20.91 10.37
N TYR A 3 19.29 21.76 9.35
CA TYR A 3 18.28 21.96 8.29
C TYR A 3 18.90 21.96 6.88
N MET A 4 20.20 21.63 6.75
CA MET A 4 20.94 21.61 5.48
C MET A 4 21.00 20.21 4.83
N LEU A 5 20.02 19.35 5.06
CA LEU A 5 19.93 18.06 4.37
C LEU A 5 18.50 17.70 4.02
N ALA A 6 17.74 18.69 3.54
CA ALA A 6 16.59 18.40 2.69
C ALA A 6 17.14 18.20 1.27
N ALA A 7 17.58 16.98 0.96
CA ALA A 7 17.79 16.59 -0.43
C ALA A 7 16.46 16.83 -1.17
N ASP A 8 16.51 17.63 -2.21
CA ASP A 8 15.43 17.78 -3.16
C ASP A 8 15.16 16.42 -3.79
N VAL A 9 13.93 15.94 -3.65
CA VAL A 9 13.56 14.65 -4.24
C VAL A 9 13.25 14.93 -5.72
N PRO A 10 14.05 14.39 -6.66
CA PRO A 10 13.77 14.54 -8.08
C PRO A 10 12.56 13.67 -8.43
N CYS A 11 11.52 14.30 -8.96
CA CYS A 11 10.25 13.67 -9.32
C CYS A 11 10.02 13.66 -10.84
N GLY A 12 11.09 13.44 -11.60
CA GLY A 12 11.17 13.56 -13.06
C GLY A 12 12.16 14.66 -13.47
N GLU A 13 12.36 14.86 -14.78
CA GLU A 13 13.41 15.75 -15.33
C GLU A 13 13.28 17.24 -14.94
N ASN A 14 12.14 17.71 -14.40
CA ASN A 14 11.93 19.15 -14.13
C ASN A 14 11.08 19.47 -12.88
N LEU A 15 10.93 18.54 -11.92
CA LEU A 15 10.15 18.79 -10.70
C LEU A 15 10.92 18.36 -9.46
N THR A 16 11.39 19.35 -8.68
CA THR A 16 12.09 19.16 -7.40
C THR A 16 11.17 19.54 -6.24
N ILE A 17 10.97 18.61 -5.30
CA ILE A 17 10.16 18.85 -4.10
C ILE A 17 11.09 19.05 -2.89
N PRO A 18 10.90 20.12 -2.09
CA PRO A 18 11.69 20.34 -0.88
C PRO A 18 11.51 19.21 0.15
N GLY A 19 12.63 18.61 0.58
CA GLY A 19 12.65 17.44 1.47
C GLY A 19 11.90 17.62 2.80
N ALA A 20 11.79 18.84 3.34
CA ALA A 20 11.06 19.10 4.58
C ALA A 20 9.54 18.79 4.47
N ILE A 21 8.95 19.05 3.31
CA ILE A 21 7.54 18.73 3.04
C ILE A 21 7.38 17.22 2.80
N VAL A 22 8.38 16.61 2.15
CA VAL A 22 8.41 15.18 1.89
C VAL A 22 8.47 14.38 3.18
N GLU A 23 9.27 14.78 4.17
CA GLU A 23 9.34 14.08 5.47
C GLU A 23 8.01 14.07 6.21
N ILE A 24 7.30 15.21 6.25
CA ILE A 24 5.98 15.30 6.88
C ILE A 24 4.97 14.40 6.15
N ILE A 25 4.97 14.45 4.82
CA ILE A 25 4.10 13.61 3.98
C ILE A 25 4.45 12.12 4.16
N ARG A 26 5.72 11.76 4.30
CA ARG A 26 6.17 10.39 4.57
C ARG A 26 5.60 9.85 5.87
N VAL A 27 5.68 10.62 6.96
CA VAL A 27 5.14 10.20 8.26
C VAL A 27 3.64 9.95 8.15
N ILE A 28 2.91 10.83 7.46
CA ILE A 28 1.46 10.69 7.26
C ILE A 28 1.13 9.47 6.38
N ILE A 29 1.82 9.30 5.25
CA ILE A 29 1.58 8.17 4.33
C ILE A 29 1.95 6.84 4.99
N PHE A 30 3.05 6.77 5.73
CA PHE A 30 3.45 5.58 6.48
C PHE A 30 2.42 5.23 7.56
N LEU A 31 1.93 6.23 8.28
CA LEU A 31 0.89 6.06 9.28
C LEU A 31 -0.39 5.51 8.64
N ILE A 32 -0.80 6.02 7.48
CA ILE A 32 -1.96 5.50 6.74
C ILE A 32 -1.70 4.09 6.19
N GLN A 33 -0.53 3.83 5.60
CA GLN A 33 -0.15 2.51 5.05
C GLN A 33 -0.11 1.41 6.10
N VAL A 34 0.22 1.74 7.35
CA VAL A 34 0.21 0.79 8.47
C VAL A 34 -1.16 0.74 9.15
N ALA A 35 -1.87 1.87 9.27
CA ALA A 35 -3.18 1.92 9.89
C ALA A 35 -4.25 1.14 9.11
N VAL A 36 -4.26 1.25 7.77
CA VAL A 36 -5.23 0.58 6.90
C VAL A 36 -5.20 -0.96 7.04
N PRO A 37 -4.06 -1.67 6.92
CA PRO A 37 -4.03 -3.12 7.09
C PRO A 37 -4.37 -3.55 8.52
N ILE A 38 -3.96 -2.80 9.54
CA ILE A 38 -4.33 -3.08 10.94
C ILE A 38 -5.85 -2.96 11.13
N LEU A 39 -6.48 -1.88 10.63
CA LEU A 39 -7.92 -1.70 10.67
C LEU A 39 -8.67 -2.80 9.91
N LEU A 40 -8.19 -3.19 8.73
CA LEU A 40 -8.76 -4.30 7.95
C LEU A 40 -8.73 -5.63 8.69
N ILE A 41 -7.63 -5.93 9.41
CA ILE A 41 -7.50 -7.15 10.21
C ILE A 41 -8.44 -7.11 11.43
N VAL A 42 -8.47 -5.99 12.16
CA VAL A 42 -9.31 -5.82 13.35
C VAL A 42 -10.80 -5.88 12.99
N TYR A 43 -11.24 -5.13 11.97
CA TYR A 43 -12.62 -5.21 11.50
C TYR A 43 -12.95 -6.57 10.90
N GLY A 44 -12.01 -7.18 10.19
CA GLY A 44 -12.15 -8.54 9.66
C GLY A 44 -12.43 -9.55 10.76
N MET A 45 -11.64 -9.55 11.83
CA MET A 45 -11.83 -10.46 12.98
C MET A 45 -13.08 -10.13 13.80
N TRP A 46 -13.39 -8.84 14.02
CA TRP A 46 -14.55 -8.45 14.81
C TRP A 46 -15.88 -8.87 14.16
N ASP A 47 -15.94 -8.76 12.84
CA ASP A 47 -17.11 -9.12 12.04
C ASP A 47 -17.22 -10.65 11.86
N LEU A 48 -16.09 -11.35 11.74
CA LEU A 48 -16.04 -12.82 11.73
C LEU A 48 -16.38 -13.44 13.08
N GLY A 49 -15.92 -12.85 14.19
CA GLY A 49 -16.18 -13.36 15.54
C GLY A 49 -17.67 -13.41 15.89
N LYS A 50 -18.45 -12.42 15.43
CA LYS A 50 -19.91 -12.43 15.57
C LYS A 50 -20.59 -13.44 14.63
N ALA A 51 -20.09 -13.59 13.41
CA ALA A 51 -20.66 -14.52 12.42
C ALA A 51 -20.40 -16.00 12.77
N VAL A 52 -19.27 -16.33 13.41
CA VAL A 52 -18.92 -17.71 13.80
C VAL A 52 -19.73 -18.23 14.99
N MET A 53 -20.15 -17.34 15.89
CA MET A 53 -20.89 -17.71 17.10
C MET A 53 -22.38 -18.07 16.83
N SER A 54 -22.89 -17.85 15.62
CA SER A 54 -24.32 -18.05 15.24
C SER A 54 -24.68 -19.51 14.84
N GLN A 55 -23.95 -20.51 15.34
CA GLN A 55 -23.99 -21.92 14.94
C GLN A 55 -25.39 -22.54 14.66
N LYS A 56 -25.75 -22.68 13.38
CA LYS A 56 -26.75 -23.66 12.87
C LYS A 56 -26.16 -24.43 11.68
N GLU A 57 -26.47 -25.72 11.55
CA GLU A 57 -25.81 -26.65 10.60
C GLU A 57 -25.92 -26.25 9.11
N ASP A 58 -27.02 -25.60 8.70
CA ASP A 58 -27.17 -25.01 7.36
C ASP A 58 -26.35 -23.71 7.16
N GLU A 59 -25.97 -23.05 8.26
CA GLU A 59 -25.15 -21.84 8.27
C GLU A 59 -23.65 -22.12 8.36
N ILE A 60 -23.22 -23.33 8.76
CA ILE A 60 -21.80 -23.71 8.77
C ILE A 60 -21.22 -23.75 7.34
N LYS A 61 -21.98 -24.21 6.35
CA LYS A 61 -21.58 -24.17 4.93
C LYS A 61 -21.55 -22.75 4.37
N LYS A 62 -22.47 -21.87 4.79
CA LYS A 62 -22.48 -20.45 4.40
C LYS A 62 -21.38 -19.65 5.10
N GLY A 63 -21.10 -19.94 6.37
CA GLY A 63 -20.04 -19.36 7.17
C GLY A 63 -18.66 -19.70 6.61
N GLN A 64 -18.45 -20.96 6.19
CA GLN A 64 -17.24 -21.36 5.45
C GLN A 64 -17.11 -20.64 4.10
N GLN A 65 -18.19 -20.48 3.33
CA GLN A 65 -18.17 -19.69 2.10
C GLN A 65 -17.80 -18.22 2.38
N THR A 66 -18.34 -17.62 3.44
CA THR A 66 -18.03 -16.24 3.82
C THR A 66 -16.58 -16.08 4.28
N PHE A 67 -16.03 -17.07 4.99
CA PHE A 67 -14.61 -17.11 5.37
C PHE A 67 -13.70 -17.21 4.14
N ILE A 68 -14.01 -18.11 3.20
CA ILE A 68 -13.24 -18.26 1.95
C ILE A 68 -13.34 -17.00 1.10
N LYS A 69 -14.52 -16.36 1.01
CA LYS A 69 -14.68 -15.09 0.26
C LYS A 69 -13.85 -13.96 0.85
N ARG A 70 -13.72 -13.88 2.19
CA ARG A 70 -12.86 -12.88 2.85
C ARG A 70 -11.38 -13.19 2.72
N LEU A 71 -11.01 -14.46 2.81
CA LEU A 71 -9.63 -14.91 2.56
C LEU A 71 -9.22 -14.64 1.09
N ALA A 72 -10.11 -14.95 0.14
CA ALA A 72 -9.92 -14.64 -1.26
C ALA A 72 -9.84 -13.13 -1.50
N ALA A 73 -10.62 -12.30 -0.80
CA ALA A 73 -10.50 -10.84 -0.88
C ALA A 73 -9.14 -10.33 -0.39
N ALA A 74 -8.62 -10.87 0.72
CA ALA A 74 -7.29 -10.52 1.21
C ALA A 74 -6.18 -10.93 0.24
N ILE A 75 -6.26 -12.14 -0.32
CA ILE A 75 -5.33 -12.64 -1.33
C ILE A 75 -5.41 -11.78 -2.60
N LEU A 76 -6.61 -11.43 -3.07
CA LEU A 76 -6.79 -10.58 -4.26
C LEU A 76 -6.18 -9.19 -4.06
N VAL A 77 -6.39 -8.52 -2.93
CA VAL A 77 -5.79 -7.21 -2.65
C VAL A 77 -4.26 -7.30 -2.62
N PHE A 78 -3.71 -8.35 -2.00
CA PHE A 78 -2.27 -8.60 -1.99
C PHE A 78 -1.71 -8.85 -3.40
N PHE A 79 -2.40 -9.67 -4.21
CA PHE A 79 -2.02 -9.96 -5.58
C PHE A 79 -2.10 -8.71 -6.47
N VAL A 80 -3.14 -7.88 -6.35
CA VAL A 80 -3.26 -6.62 -7.09
C VAL A 80 -2.07 -5.72 -6.82
N VAL A 81 -1.73 -5.49 -5.55
CA VAL A 81 -0.57 -4.64 -5.19
C VAL A 81 0.75 -5.23 -5.70
N THR A 82 0.91 -6.55 -5.60
CA THR A 82 2.12 -7.24 -6.07
C THR A 82 2.26 -7.17 -7.58
N ILE A 83 1.18 -7.42 -8.32
CA ILE A 83 1.15 -7.39 -9.78
C ILE A 83 1.39 -5.95 -10.28
N THR A 84 0.77 -4.94 -9.68
CA THR A 84 1.01 -3.54 -10.08
C THR A 84 2.47 -3.14 -9.93
N LYS A 85 3.12 -3.50 -8.81
CA LYS A 85 4.55 -3.26 -8.61
C LYS A 85 5.41 -4.00 -9.64
N PHE A 86 5.05 -5.25 -9.93
CA PHE A 86 5.75 -6.07 -10.91
C PHE A 86 5.66 -5.49 -12.32
N VAL A 87 4.45 -5.07 -12.74
CA VAL A 87 4.22 -4.46 -14.06
C VAL A 87 4.99 -3.14 -14.21
N ILE A 88 4.98 -2.28 -13.18
CA ILE A 88 5.73 -1.00 -13.22
C ILE A 88 7.24 -1.25 -13.32
N SER A 89 7.78 -2.17 -12.52
CA SER A 89 9.19 -2.56 -12.59
C SER A 89 9.57 -3.13 -13.96
N PHE A 90 8.71 -3.98 -14.52
CA PHE A 90 8.97 -4.62 -15.81
C PHE A 90 8.90 -3.63 -16.98
N ILE A 91 8.02 -2.63 -16.91
CA ILE A 91 7.96 -1.55 -17.89
C ILE A 91 9.20 -0.65 -17.77
N GLY A 92 9.62 -0.29 -16.55
CA GLY A 92 10.83 0.50 -16.32
C GLY A 92 12.12 -0.15 -16.83
N ASP A 93 12.19 -1.49 -16.82
CA ASP A 93 13.32 -2.22 -17.39
C ASP A 93 13.33 -2.23 -18.94
N ILE A 94 12.16 -2.07 -19.59
CA ILE A 94 12.02 -2.12 -21.06
C ILE A 94 12.10 -0.72 -21.68
N THR A 95 11.41 0.25 -21.10
CA THR A 95 11.52 1.65 -21.44
C THR A 95 12.49 2.26 -20.44
N GLY A 96 13.78 2.32 -20.80
CA GLY A 96 14.81 2.96 -19.97
C GLY A 96 14.29 4.31 -19.47
N ASP A 97 14.02 4.34 -18.16
CA ASP A 97 13.42 5.41 -17.39
C ASP A 97 12.19 6.08 -18.04
N ILE A 98 10.99 5.70 -17.59
CA ILE A 98 9.82 6.58 -17.68
C ILE A 98 10.04 7.72 -16.66
N GLU A 99 10.99 8.60 -16.97
CA GLU A 99 11.23 9.83 -16.24
C GLU A 99 9.99 10.73 -16.38
N GLY A 100 9.23 10.85 -15.29
CA GLY A 100 8.16 11.86 -15.19
C GLY A 100 6.80 11.35 -14.71
N GLY A 101 6.66 10.07 -14.37
CA GLY A 101 5.46 9.59 -13.70
C GLY A 101 5.35 10.16 -12.28
N PHE A 102 4.27 10.90 -11.99
CA PHE A 102 3.88 11.25 -10.60
C PHE A 102 3.90 10.03 -9.65
N TRP A 103 3.59 8.85 -10.19
CA TRP A 103 3.57 7.57 -9.47
C TRP A 103 4.96 7.06 -9.06
N ASP A 104 6.01 7.28 -9.85
CA ASP A 104 7.38 6.88 -9.49
C ASP A 104 7.97 7.80 -8.43
N CYS A 105 7.69 9.10 -8.53
CA CYS A 105 7.97 10.06 -7.46
C CYS A 105 7.28 9.64 -6.15
N ALA A 106 5.99 9.31 -6.20
CA ALA A 106 5.26 8.82 -5.03
C ALA A 106 5.87 7.51 -4.48
N GLN A 107 6.29 6.59 -5.35
CA GLN A 107 6.92 5.34 -4.94
C GLN A 107 8.31 5.56 -4.31
N ASN A 108 9.11 6.52 -4.78
CA ASN A 108 10.39 6.90 -4.15
C ASN A 108 10.20 7.54 -2.77
N ILE A 109 9.15 8.37 -2.62
CA ILE A 109 8.76 8.92 -1.33
C ILE A 109 8.32 7.81 -0.37
N ILE A 110 7.56 6.81 -0.86
CA ILE A 110 7.09 5.66 -0.08
C ILE A 110 8.22 4.67 0.24
N SER A 111 9.20 4.48 -0.66
CA SER A 111 10.28 3.48 -0.53
C SER A 111 11.57 4.01 0.10
N ASN A 112 11.58 5.28 0.52
CA ASN A 112 12.72 5.92 1.17
C ASN A 112 14.01 5.93 0.33
N ARG A 113 13.91 5.94 -1.01
CA ARG A 113 15.05 6.27 -1.87
C ARG A 113 15.19 7.78 -1.93
N ALA A 114 15.98 8.35 -1.01
CA ALA A 114 16.63 9.63 -1.25
C ALA A 114 17.89 9.32 -2.07
N SER A 115 17.85 9.62 -3.37
CA SER A 115 19.05 9.76 -4.20
C SER A 115 19.72 11.08 -3.90
#